data_AF-A0A5N5DN96-F1
#
_entry.id   AF-A0A5N5DN96-F1
#
_cell.length_a   1.000
_cell.length_b   1.000
_cell.length_c   1.000
_cell.angle_alpha   90.00
_cell.angle_beta   90.00
_cell.angle_gamma   90.00
#
_symmetry.space_group_name_H-M   'P 1'
#
loop_
_entity.id
_entity.type
_entity.pdbx_description
1 polymer ?
#
loop_
_entity_poly.entity_id
_entity_poly.type
_entity_poly.pdbx_seq_one_letter_code
_entity_poly.pdbx_strand_id
1 'polypeptide(L)'
;MTAMAATKQKMLKKIRAKKNSWVMLSPAEGFTLLPGEQRLYTSPPRTALSLQSLNKYPGKEPFNITSSAGCVHLTSRRIVYLPASPSDTLQSFAAPILNLHDTHVNAPFFGPNVWTAIVQPVPGGNIPAQHAALELKLTFKDGGAYDFSQSYERIKERTQQAIEIARETGNYHGSIDGSDNGSLRTGGPLSGVDLNTVHLEQLPAYEPPPPADAEPATPDTSRDSGLGMNTPEGAPAPKPQDNYEPPSEPPPGYEEVQSQSVADELERRLRGPQS
;
A
#
# COMPACT_ATOMS: atom_id res chain seq x y z
N MET A 1 -8.90 47.81 -21.63
CA MET A 1 -8.78 47.40 -20.21
C MET A 1 -9.24 45.96 -19.93
N THR A 2 -10.04 45.33 -20.79
CA THR A 2 -10.65 44.00 -20.56
C THR A 2 -9.66 42.82 -20.60
N ALA A 3 -8.62 42.88 -21.44
CA ALA A 3 -7.64 41.79 -21.58
C ALA A 3 -6.76 41.58 -20.33
N MET A 4 -6.33 42.67 -19.67
CA MET A 4 -5.53 42.62 -18.44
C MET A 4 -6.30 42.00 -17.26
N ALA A 5 -7.61 42.27 -17.16
CA ALA A 5 -8.47 41.72 -16.12
C ALA A 5 -8.65 40.19 -16.28
N ALA A 6 -8.84 39.72 -17.52
CA ALA A 6 -8.97 38.30 -17.82
C ALA A 6 -7.69 37.51 -17.52
N THR A 7 -6.51 38.09 -17.82
CA THR A 7 -5.21 37.47 -17.51
C THR A 7 -4.97 37.37 -16.01
N LYS A 8 -5.29 38.41 -15.23
CA LYS A 8 -5.20 38.40 -13.77
C LYS A 8 -6.10 37.33 -13.15
N GLN A 9 -7.32 37.18 -13.64
CA GLN A 9 -8.26 36.14 -13.19
C GLN A 9 -7.75 34.72 -13.51
N LYS A 10 -7.22 34.48 -14.71
CA LYS A 10 -6.61 33.19 -15.07
C LYS A 10 -5.41 32.87 -14.17
N MET A 11 -4.59 33.87 -13.84
CA MET A 11 -3.43 33.70 -12.98
C MET A 11 -3.84 33.37 -11.54
N LEU A 12 -4.83 34.08 -10.99
CA LEU A 12 -5.42 33.80 -9.67
C LEU A 12 -6.05 32.41 -9.61
N LYS A 13 -6.74 31.99 -10.67
CA LYS A 13 -7.33 30.64 -10.77
C LYS A 13 -6.24 29.55 -10.80
N LYS A 14 -5.16 29.75 -11.56
CA LYS A 14 -3.99 28.85 -11.53
C LYS A 14 -3.34 28.76 -10.15
N ILE A 15 -3.18 29.89 -9.46
CA ILE A 15 -2.62 29.93 -8.11
C ILE A 15 -3.53 29.22 -7.11
N ARG A 16 -4.85 29.41 -7.21
CA ARG A 16 -5.84 28.73 -6.35
C ARG A 16 -5.90 27.22 -6.62
N ALA A 17 -5.86 26.81 -7.89
CA ALA A 17 -5.77 25.40 -8.27
C ALA A 17 -4.50 24.74 -7.70
N LYS A 18 -3.37 25.48 -7.69
CA LYS A 18 -2.11 25.01 -7.07
C LYS A 18 -2.22 24.87 -5.54
N LYS A 19 -3.09 25.65 -4.88
CA LYS A 19 -3.34 25.53 -3.43
C LYS A 19 -4.19 24.30 -3.06
N ASN A 20 -5.02 23.80 -3.97
CA ASN A 20 -5.94 22.69 -3.69
C ASN A 20 -5.53 21.37 -4.38
N SER A 21 -4.26 21.32 -4.77
CA SER A 21 -3.59 20.16 -5.34
C SER A 21 -2.55 19.64 -4.35
N TRP A 22 -2.65 18.36 -4.01
CA TRP A 22 -1.82 17.70 -3.01
C TRP A 22 -0.65 16.92 -3.62
N VAL A 23 -0.71 16.69 -4.92
CA VAL A 23 0.34 16.06 -5.73
C VAL A 23 0.65 16.95 -6.92
N MET A 24 1.89 16.91 -7.41
CA MET A 24 2.21 17.57 -8.65
C MET A 24 1.57 16.77 -9.79
N LEU A 25 0.63 17.40 -10.49
CA LEU A 25 -0.09 16.79 -11.60
C LEU A 25 0.83 16.70 -12.83
N SER A 26 0.82 15.55 -13.49
CA SER A 26 1.58 15.28 -14.71
C SER A 26 0.58 15.04 -15.86
N PRO A 27 0.73 15.68 -17.04
CA PRO A 27 -0.16 15.44 -18.17
C PRO A 27 -0.11 13.99 -18.70
N ALA A 28 1.01 13.29 -18.53
CA ALA A 28 1.20 11.94 -19.05
C ALA A 28 0.75 10.84 -18.07
N GLU A 29 1.10 10.99 -16.79
CA GLU A 29 0.97 9.93 -15.79
C GLU A 29 -0.13 10.20 -14.74
N GLY A 30 -0.82 11.35 -14.87
CA GLY A 30 -1.81 11.87 -13.93
C GLY A 30 -1.16 12.63 -12.77
N PHE A 31 -0.20 12.01 -12.08
CA PHE A 31 0.56 12.63 -10.99
C PHE A 31 2.00 12.14 -10.96
N THR A 32 2.91 12.96 -10.44
CA THR A 32 4.33 12.60 -10.29
C THR A 32 4.56 11.80 -9.01
N LEU A 33 5.21 10.66 -9.15
CA LEU A 33 5.70 9.86 -8.03
C LEU A 33 6.89 10.53 -7.36
N LEU A 34 7.03 10.36 -6.04
CA LEU A 34 8.22 10.73 -5.29
C LEU A 34 9.37 9.74 -5.62
N PRO A 35 10.64 10.11 -5.36
CA PRO A 35 11.76 9.18 -5.53
C PRO A 35 11.57 7.87 -4.75
N GLY A 36 11.64 6.73 -5.43
CA GLY A 36 11.38 5.41 -4.84
C GLY A 36 9.92 5.13 -4.47
N GLU A 37 8.97 5.99 -4.89
CA GLU A 37 7.53 5.71 -4.76
C GLU A 37 7.08 4.87 -5.97
N GLN A 38 6.40 3.75 -5.71
CA GLN A 38 5.86 2.87 -6.74
C GLN A 38 4.33 2.86 -6.67
N ARG A 39 3.65 2.84 -7.82
CA ARG A 39 2.19 2.69 -7.90
C ARG A 39 1.85 1.21 -7.90
N LEU A 40 1.04 0.78 -6.93
CA LEU A 40 0.77 -0.63 -6.67
C LEU A 40 -0.67 -1.03 -7.02
N TYR A 41 -1.61 -0.09 -6.89
CA TYR A 41 -3.00 -0.32 -7.26
C TYR A 41 -3.64 0.95 -7.82
N THR A 42 -4.58 0.77 -8.75
CA THR A 42 -5.43 1.83 -9.28
C THR A 42 -6.87 1.34 -9.33
N SER A 43 -7.78 2.10 -8.73
CA SER A 43 -9.20 1.75 -8.72
C SER A 43 -9.88 2.07 -10.05
N PRO A 44 -11.10 1.53 -10.27
CA PRO A 44 -11.94 1.94 -11.39
C PRO A 44 -12.26 3.45 -11.39
N PRO A 45 -12.51 4.05 -12.57
CA PRO A 45 -12.66 5.51 -12.73
C PRO A 45 -13.94 6.09 -12.13
N ARG A 46 -14.90 5.26 -11.70
CA ARG A 46 -16.09 5.72 -10.98
C ARG A 46 -15.96 5.54 -9.47
N THR A 47 -14.78 5.86 -8.92
CA THR A 47 -14.58 5.92 -7.47
C THR A 47 -14.91 7.32 -6.96
N ALA A 48 -15.93 7.43 -6.11
CA ALA A 48 -16.28 8.70 -5.46
C ALA A 48 -15.48 8.89 -4.17
N LEU A 49 -15.17 10.13 -3.82
CA LEU A 49 -14.48 10.51 -2.59
C LEU A 49 -15.35 11.47 -1.77
N SER A 50 -15.37 11.28 -0.46
CA SER A 50 -15.92 12.23 0.51
C SER A 50 -14.94 12.35 1.68
N LEU A 51 -14.61 13.58 2.07
CA LEU A 51 -13.74 13.90 3.19
C LEU A 51 -14.47 14.90 4.09
N GLN A 52 -14.79 14.49 5.32
CA GLN A 52 -15.61 15.28 6.22
C GLN A 52 -15.07 15.34 7.66
N SER A 53 -15.30 16.45 8.35
CA SER A 53 -14.96 16.56 9.78
C SER A 53 -15.78 15.59 10.64
N LEU A 54 -15.15 14.91 11.59
CA LEU A 54 -15.80 13.94 12.49
C LEU A 54 -16.86 14.59 13.41
N ASN A 55 -16.55 15.78 13.92
CA ASN A 55 -17.45 16.50 14.82
C ASN A 55 -18.41 17.39 14.03
N LYS A 56 -19.70 17.07 14.11
CA LYS A 56 -20.82 17.91 13.63
C LYS A 56 -21.30 18.92 14.68
N TYR A 57 -20.57 19.06 15.79
CA TYR A 57 -20.97 19.96 16.89
C TYR A 57 -20.96 21.43 16.42
N PRO A 58 -21.96 22.23 16.84
CA PRO A 58 -22.24 23.58 16.30
C PRO A 58 -21.22 24.68 16.65
N GLY A 59 -19.97 24.34 17.00
CA GLY A 59 -18.92 25.29 17.40
C GLY A 59 -17.65 25.31 16.55
N LYS A 60 -17.46 24.36 15.61
CA LYS A 60 -16.32 24.34 14.67
C LYS A 60 -16.86 24.40 13.24
N GLU A 61 -16.25 25.21 12.38
CA GLU A 61 -16.64 25.26 10.96
C GLU A 61 -16.54 23.85 10.35
N PRO A 62 -17.62 23.34 9.73
CA PRO A 62 -17.59 22.00 9.16
C PRO A 62 -16.67 21.99 7.94
N PHE A 63 -15.80 20.98 7.88
CA PHE A 63 -14.99 20.72 6.69
C PHE A 63 -15.65 19.62 5.88
N ASN A 64 -15.92 19.88 4.60
CA ASN A 64 -16.50 18.89 3.70
C ASN A 64 -15.97 19.10 2.28
N ILE A 65 -15.37 18.05 1.71
CA ILE A 65 -14.95 17.98 0.32
C ILE A 65 -15.50 16.69 -0.28
N THR A 66 -16.15 16.78 -1.44
CA THR A 66 -16.69 15.62 -2.15
C THR A 66 -16.33 15.63 -3.62
N SER A 67 -16.22 14.43 -4.20
CA SER A 67 -16.09 14.18 -5.63
C SER A 67 -16.94 12.97 -6.00
N SER A 68 -17.76 13.09 -7.04
CA SER A 68 -18.72 12.06 -7.43
C SER A 68 -18.10 10.92 -8.26
N ALA A 69 -16.94 11.14 -8.88
CA ALA A 69 -16.22 10.17 -9.70
C ALA A 69 -14.73 10.54 -9.82
N GLY A 70 -13.88 9.55 -10.06
CA GLY A 70 -12.42 9.69 -10.10
C GLY A 70 -11.74 8.34 -9.86
N CYS A 71 -10.40 8.38 -9.80
CA CYS A 71 -9.57 7.22 -9.52
C CYS A 71 -8.83 7.42 -8.19
N VAL A 72 -8.79 6.39 -7.35
CA VAL A 72 -7.81 6.30 -6.26
C VAL A 72 -6.64 5.44 -6.71
N HIS A 73 -5.44 5.97 -6.53
CA HIS A 73 -4.18 5.28 -6.71
C HIS A 73 -3.59 5.00 -5.33
N LEU A 74 -3.10 3.79 -5.15
CA LEU A 74 -2.38 3.38 -3.96
C LEU A 74 -0.93 3.16 -4.35
N THR A 75 -0.03 3.85 -3.65
CA THR A 75 1.41 3.76 -3.85
C THR A 75 2.08 3.11 -2.66
N SER A 76 3.39 2.89 -2.71
CA SER A 76 4.18 2.41 -1.57
C SER A 76 4.21 3.38 -0.37
N ARG A 77 3.75 4.63 -0.53
CA ARG A 77 3.84 5.66 0.52
C ARG A 77 2.51 6.31 0.90
N ARG A 78 1.56 6.40 -0.03
CA ARG A 78 0.34 7.19 0.14
C ARG A 78 -0.79 6.68 -0.73
N ILE A 79 -2.00 7.11 -0.37
CA ILE A 79 -3.11 7.13 -1.32
C ILE A 79 -3.11 8.46 -2.06
N VAL A 80 -3.48 8.44 -3.33
CA VAL A 80 -3.65 9.63 -4.17
C VAL A 80 -4.99 9.50 -4.90
N TYR A 81 -5.87 10.47 -4.70
CA TYR A 81 -7.14 10.55 -5.41
C TYR A 81 -7.10 11.65 -6.47
N LEU A 82 -7.47 11.27 -7.70
CA LEU A 82 -7.64 12.15 -8.84
C LEU A 82 -9.13 12.20 -9.22
N PRO A 83 -9.82 13.35 -9.00
CA PRO A 83 -11.19 13.54 -9.45
C PRO A 83 -11.29 13.45 -10.98
N ALA A 84 -12.37 12.84 -11.49
CA ALA A 84 -12.66 12.84 -12.93
C ALA A 84 -12.94 14.27 -13.46
N SER A 85 -13.56 15.10 -12.61
CA SER A 85 -13.81 16.52 -12.88
C SER A 85 -13.16 17.38 -11.78
N PRO A 86 -11.88 17.75 -11.92
CA PRO A 86 -11.17 18.57 -10.93
C PRO A 86 -11.87 19.90 -10.70
N SER A 87 -12.11 20.27 -9.45
CA SER A 87 -12.78 21.50 -9.07
C SER A 87 -11.82 22.50 -8.41
N ASP A 88 -12.24 23.75 -8.27
CA ASP A 88 -11.43 24.73 -7.54
C ASP A 88 -11.24 24.35 -6.07
N THR A 89 -12.06 23.46 -5.49
CA THR A 89 -11.96 22.98 -4.10
C THR A 89 -11.15 21.70 -3.97
N LEU A 90 -11.13 20.86 -5.00
CA LEU A 90 -10.41 19.58 -5.02
C LEU A 90 -9.81 19.33 -6.41
N GLN A 91 -8.51 19.55 -6.54
CA GLN A 91 -7.75 19.19 -7.74
C GLN A 91 -7.15 17.79 -7.61
N SER A 92 -6.67 17.46 -6.43
CA SER A 92 -6.21 16.13 -6.04
C SER A 92 -6.22 16.03 -4.53
N PHE A 93 -6.31 14.82 -4.01
CA PHE A 93 -6.15 14.55 -2.58
C PHE A 93 -5.06 13.49 -2.40
N ALA A 94 -4.31 13.58 -1.32
CA ALA A 94 -3.35 12.54 -0.98
C ALA A 94 -3.18 12.42 0.54
N ALA A 95 -3.02 11.21 1.04
CA ALA A 95 -2.75 10.98 2.46
C ALA A 95 -1.68 9.88 2.61
N PRO A 96 -0.67 10.07 3.48
CA PRO A 96 0.28 9.00 3.80
C PRO A 96 -0.46 7.78 4.34
N ILE A 97 0.03 6.58 4.02
CA ILE A 97 -0.61 5.34 4.47
C ILE A 97 -0.67 5.25 5.99
N LEU A 98 0.36 5.75 6.68
CA LEU A 98 0.41 5.72 8.15
C LEU A 98 -0.46 6.79 8.84
N ASN A 99 -1.02 7.72 8.06
CA ASN A 99 -1.92 8.75 8.56
C ASN A 99 -3.40 8.38 8.41
N LEU A 100 -3.66 7.13 8.02
CA LEU A 100 -5.00 6.58 7.78
C LEU A 100 -5.26 5.46 8.80
N HIS A 101 -6.23 5.71 9.66
CA HIS A 101 -6.61 4.87 10.80
C HIS A 101 -8.00 4.30 10.62
N ASP A 102 -8.36 3.29 11.42
CA ASP A 102 -9.69 2.67 11.48
C ASP A 102 -10.26 2.29 10.09
N THR A 103 -9.42 1.69 9.26
CA THR A 103 -9.71 1.35 7.87
C THR A 103 -10.62 0.12 7.78
N HIS A 104 -11.70 0.20 7.00
CA HIS A 104 -12.62 -0.91 6.83
C HIS A 104 -13.43 -0.81 5.53
N VAL A 105 -13.92 -1.96 5.05
CA VAL A 105 -14.87 -2.03 3.93
C VAL A 105 -16.27 -2.31 4.46
N ASN A 106 -17.23 -1.53 4.00
CA ASN A 106 -18.65 -1.78 4.16
C ASN A 106 -19.26 -2.16 2.80
N ALA A 107 -19.81 -3.37 2.72
CA ALA A 107 -20.50 -3.89 1.55
C ALA A 107 -21.99 -4.03 1.86
N PRO A 108 -22.82 -3.01 1.57
CA PRO A 108 -24.26 -3.11 1.77
C PRO A 108 -24.87 -4.13 0.80
N PHE A 109 -25.96 -4.80 1.21
CA PHE A 109 -26.70 -5.74 0.35
C PHE A 109 -27.12 -5.13 -1.00
N PHE A 110 -27.42 -3.84 -1.00
CA PHE A 110 -27.73 -3.09 -2.21
C PHE A 110 -26.91 -1.79 -2.23
N GLY A 111 -26.21 -1.57 -3.33
CA GLY A 111 -25.40 -0.38 -3.55
C GLY A 111 -23.90 -0.66 -3.69
N PRO A 112 -23.10 0.39 -3.90
CA PRO A 112 -21.66 0.26 -4.08
C PRO A 112 -20.95 -0.02 -2.76
N ASN A 113 -19.86 -0.78 -2.84
CA ASN A 113 -18.99 -1.01 -1.70
C ASN A 113 -18.25 0.29 -1.33
N VAL A 114 -18.07 0.47 -0.03
CA VAL A 114 -17.46 1.66 0.53
C VAL A 114 -16.25 1.25 1.33
N TRP A 115 -15.12 1.90 1.12
CA TRP A 115 -13.99 1.86 2.04
C TRP A 115 -13.93 3.15 2.83
N THR A 116 -13.76 3.05 4.15
CA THR A 116 -13.75 4.16 5.10
C THR A 116 -12.46 4.18 5.89
N ALA A 117 -12.01 5.37 6.26
CA ALA A 117 -10.80 5.59 7.05
C ALA A 117 -10.89 6.91 7.82
N ILE A 118 -10.13 7.01 8.91
CA ILE A 118 -9.90 8.23 9.65
C ILE A 118 -8.57 8.83 9.20
N VAL A 119 -8.61 10.01 8.59
CA VAL A 119 -7.44 10.76 8.15
C VAL A 119 -6.94 11.64 9.29
N GLN A 120 -5.68 11.44 9.68
CA GLN A 120 -4.93 12.37 10.51
C GLN A 120 -4.24 13.40 9.62
N PRO A 121 -4.62 14.69 9.68
CA PRO A 121 -4.03 15.73 8.85
C PRO A 121 -2.53 15.90 9.10
N VAL A 122 -1.80 16.22 8.03
CA VAL A 122 -0.37 16.55 8.08
C VAL A 122 -0.15 18.04 7.84
N PRO A 123 0.86 18.66 8.46
CA PRO A 123 1.29 20.01 8.14
C PRO A 123 1.50 20.19 6.63
N GLY A 124 0.96 21.27 6.08
CA GLY A 124 1.06 21.56 4.65
C GLY A 124 0.17 20.69 3.74
N GLY A 125 -0.67 19.84 4.31
CA GLY A 125 -1.64 19.01 3.60
C GLY A 125 -2.98 19.71 3.34
N ASN A 126 -3.04 21.02 3.16
CA ASN A 126 -4.29 21.76 2.80
C ASN A 126 -5.56 21.49 3.64
N ILE A 127 -5.44 20.82 4.79
CA ILE A 127 -6.49 20.64 5.78
C ILE A 127 -6.21 21.64 6.91
N PRO A 128 -7.20 22.45 7.32
CA PRO A 128 -7.02 23.39 8.40
C PRO A 128 -6.69 22.70 9.74
N ALA A 129 -5.73 23.26 10.49
CA ALA A 129 -5.19 22.65 11.72
C ALA A 129 -6.21 22.48 12.86
N GLN A 130 -7.37 23.16 12.79
CA GLN A 130 -8.46 22.99 13.77
C GLN A 130 -9.13 21.60 13.72
N HIS A 131 -8.92 20.85 12.63
CA HIS A 131 -9.41 19.49 12.46
C HIS A 131 -8.31 18.51 12.85
N ALA A 132 -8.48 17.82 13.97
CA ALA A 132 -7.54 16.79 14.42
C ALA A 132 -7.67 15.48 13.63
N ALA A 133 -8.88 15.19 13.13
CA ALA A 133 -9.17 14.00 12.34
C ALA A 133 -10.39 14.23 11.45
N LEU A 134 -10.42 13.55 10.31
CA LEU A 134 -11.51 13.60 9.32
C LEU A 134 -11.88 12.18 8.89
N GLU A 135 -13.15 11.97 8.55
CA GLU A 135 -13.58 10.73 7.91
C GLU A 135 -13.38 10.84 6.40
N LEU A 136 -12.60 9.92 5.85
CA LEU A 136 -12.47 9.66 4.43
C LEU A 136 -13.36 8.49 4.06
N LYS A 137 -14.15 8.68 3.00
CA LYS A 137 -15.01 7.66 2.42
C LYS A 137 -14.74 7.57 0.92
N LEU A 138 -14.36 6.38 0.47
CA LEU A 138 -14.20 6.01 -0.93
C LEU A 138 -15.33 5.07 -1.33
N THR A 139 -16.11 5.44 -2.35
CA THR A 139 -17.24 4.63 -2.83
C THR A 139 -16.95 4.08 -4.21
N PHE A 140 -16.85 2.76 -4.31
CA PHE A 140 -16.42 2.04 -5.51
C PHE A 140 -17.64 1.60 -6.32
N LYS A 141 -18.04 2.40 -7.31
CA LYS A 141 -19.27 2.16 -8.08
C LYS A 141 -19.16 1.01 -9.09
N ASP A 142 -17.94 0.57 -9.39
CA ASP A 142 -17.64 -0.49 -10.37
C ASP A 142 -16.90 -1.68 -9.71
N GLY A 143 -16.98 -1.81 -8.38
CA GLY A 143 -16.23 -2.82 -7.64
C GLY A 143 -14.78 -2.42 -7.33
N GLY A 144 -14.00 -3.35 -6.77
CA GLY A 144 -12.59 -3.13 -6.39
C GLY A 144 -12.36 -2.59 -4.97
N ALA A 145 -13.40 -2.45 -4.15
CA ALA A 145 -13.25 -1.99 -2.76
C ALA A 145 -12.47 -3.00 -1.89
N TYR A 146 -12.74 -4.30 -2.06
CA TYR A 146 -12.04 -5.35 -1.34
C TYR A 146 -10.59 -5.47 -1.78
N ASP A 147 -10.34 -5.47 -3.09
CA ASP A 147 -8.97 -5.51 -3.65
C ASP A 147 -8.14 -4.30 -3.19
N PHE A 148 -8.75 -3.11 -3.19
CA PHE A 148 -8.15 -1.91 -2.64
C PHE A 148 -7.83 -2.08 -1.16
N SER A 149 -8.78 -2.56 -0.35
CA SER A 149 -8.58 -2.75 1.09
C SER A 149 -7.47 -3.76 1.40
N GLN A 150 -7.44 -4.90 0.71
CA GLN A 150 -6.42 -5.92 0.89
C GLN A 150 -5.04 -5.41 0.49
N SER A 151 -4.95 -4.70 -0.64
CA SER A 151 -3.71 -4.07 -1.08
C SER A 151 -3.25 -3.01 -0.08
N TYR A 152 -4.18 -2.20 0.44
CA TYR A 152 -3.90 -1.16 1.42
C TYR A 152 -3.35 -1.72 2.73
N GLU A 153 -4.01 -2.72 3.33
CA GLU A 153 -3.54 -3.32 4.59
C GLU A 153 -2.16 -3.97 4.41
N ARG A 154 -1.94 -4.70 3.31
CA ARG A 154 -0.63 -5.29 2.99
C ARG A 154 0.49 -4.23 2.93
N ILE A 155 0.24 -3.11 2.26
CA ILE A 155 1.24 -2.05 2.13
C ILE A 155 1.45 -1.35 3.48
N LYS A 156 0.38 -1.12 4.24
CA LYS A 156 0.44 -0.53 5.58
C LYS A 156 1.31 -1.36 6.52
N GLU A 157 1.05 -2.66 6.61
CA GLU A 157 1.82 -3.60 7.44
C GLU A 157 3.30 -3.60 7.04
N ARG A 158 3.60 -3.74 5.74
CA ARG A 158 4.99 -3.74 5.25
C ARG A 158 5.70 -2.41 5.50
N THR A 159 4.98 -1.30 5.37
CA THR A 159 5.52 0.04 5.65
C THR A 159 5.86 0.20 7.13
N GLN A 160 5.01 -0.30 8.02
CA GLN A 160 5.27 -0.29 9.47
C GLN A 160 6.47 -1.17 9.82
N GLN A 161 6.53 -2.39 9.26
CA GLN A 161 7.67 -3.30 9.45
C GLN A 161 8.99 -2.68 8.97
N ALA A 162 8.97 -2.05 7.79
CA ALA A 162 10.17 -1.41 7.24
C ALA A 162 10.69 -0.26 8.13
N ILE A 163 9.79 0.50 8.75
CA ILE A 163 10.16 1.53 9.72
C ILE A 163 10.75 0.90 10.99
N GLU A 164 10.15 -0.17 11.50
CA GLU A 164 10.65 -0.84 12.70
C GLU A 164 12.06 -1.40 12.47
N ILE A 165 12.27 -2.10 11.36
CA ILE A 165 13.61 -2.61 10.97
C ILE A 165 14.61 -1.46 10.81
N ALA A 166 14.21 -0.35 10.17
CA ALA A 166 15.08 0.81 10.02
C ALA A 166 15.46 1.44 11.37
N ARG A 167 14.54 1.43 12.34
CA ARG A 167 14.79 1.90 13.71
C ARG A 167 15.74 0.98 14.45
N GLU A 168 15.54 -0.33 14.35
CA GLU A 168 16.40 -1.35 14.98
C GLU A 168 17.82 -1.35 14.40
N THR A 169 17.95 -1.18 13.09
CA THR A 169 19.25 -1.19 12.38
C THR A 169 20.00 0.13 12.49
N GLY A 170 19.42 1.17 13.11
CA GLY A 170 20.04 2.50 13.24
C GLY A 170 20.10 3.30 11.93
N ASN A 171 19.50 2.78 10.85
CA ASN A 171 19.44 3.42 9.54
C ASN A 171 18.22 4.36 9.37
N TYR A 172 17.40 4.52 10.41
CA TYR A 172 16.29 5.46 10.42
C TYR A 172 16.79 6.90 10.54
N HIS A 173 16.73 7.65 9.43
CA HIS A 173 17.04 9.08 9.38
C HIS A 173 15.79 9.97 9.56
N GLY A 174 14.71 9.42 10.11
CA GLY A 174 13.57 10.20 10.57
C GLY A 174 13.81 10.72 11.99
N SER A 175 13.15 11.83 12.34
CA SER A 175 13.35 12.44 13.66
C SER A 175 12.90 11.50 14.80
N ILE A 176 13.82 11.13 15.71
CA ILE A 176 13.61 10.25 16.88
C ILE A 176 12.58 10.82 17.87
N ASP A 177 12.42 12.14 17.88
CA ASP A 177 11.53 12.90 18.75
C ASP A 177 10.07 12.99 18.23
N GLY A 178 9.74 12.34 17.10
CA GLY A 178 8.41 12.38 16.51
C GLY A 178 8.00 13.75 15.95
N SER A 179 8.95 14.69 15.84
CA SER A 179 8.74 16.06 15.37
C SER A 179 8.52 16.16 13.85
N ASP A 180 8.92 15.14 13.10
CA ASP A 180 8.71 15.07 11.66
C ASP A 180 7.26 14.65 11.35
N ASN A 181 6.36 15.61 11.55
CA ASN A 181 4.95 15.50 11.22
C ASN A 181 4.77 15.34 9.70
N GLY A 182 4.94 14.13 9.18
CA GLY A 182 4.24 13.62 7.99
C GLY A 182 4.28 14.47 6.73
N SER A 183 5.31 15.29 6.51
CA SER A 183 5.34 16.19 5.36
C SER A 183 5.28 15.38 4.06
N LEU A 184 4.17 15.55 3.32
CA LEU A 184 3.90 14.86 2.06
C LEU A 184 4.95 15.15 0.97
N ARG A 185 5.77 16.19 1.17
CA ARG A 185 6.77 16.72 0.23
C ARG A 185 8.15 16.10 0.43
N THR A 186 8.45 15.66 1.65
CA THR A 186 9.74 15.06 2.03
C THR A 186 9.63 13.56 2.33
N GLY A 187 8.44 12.97 2.20
CA GLY A 187 8.22 11.55 2.49
C GLY A 187 7.83 11.25 3.93
N GLY A 188 7.67 12.28 4.79
CA GLY A 188 7.20 12.13 6.17
C GLY A 188 8.04 11.11 6.99
N PRO A 189 7.43 10.32 7.88
CA PRO A 189 8.14 9.28 8.66
C PRO A 189 8.77 8.17 7.81
N LEU A 190 8.61 8.20 6.48
CA LEU A 190 9.25 7.29 5.52
C LEU A 190 10.48 7.94 4.84
N SER A 191 10.83 9.16 5.25
CA SER A 191 12.05 9.85 4.81
C SER A 191 13.27 9.14 5.39
N GLY A 192 13.95 8.36 4.54
CA GLY A 192 15.13 7.57 4.92
C GLY A 192 14.91 6.05 4.97
N VAL A 193 13.66 5.58 4.88
CA VAL A 193 13.37 4.15 4.70
C VAL A 193 13.45 3.82 3.22
N ASP A 194 14.36 2.92 2.84
CA ASP A 194 14.41 2.39 1.47
C ASP A 194 13.31 1.33 1.28
N LEU A 195 12.14 1.82 0.88
CA LEU A 195 10.99 0.98 0.56
C LEU A 195 11.19 0.15 -0.71
N ASN A 196 12.24 0.39 -1.52
CA ASN A 196 12.52 -0.43 -2.70
C ASN A 196 13.11 -1.79 -2.33
N THR A 197 13.80 -1.88 -1.19
CA THR A 197 14.37 -3.13 -0.68
C THR A 197 13.29 -4.04 -0.07
N VAL A 198 12.14 -3.47 0.30
CA VAL A 198 11.00 -4.24 0.78
C VAL A 198 10.29 -4.83 -0.45
N HIS A 199 10.21 -6.15 -0.55
CA HIS A 199 9.40 -6.77 -1.61
C HIS A 199 7.92 -6.53 -1.31
N LEU A 200 7.31 -5.59 -2.04
CA LEU A 200 5.89 -5.24 -1.93
C LEU A 200 4.94 -6.20 -2.69
N GLU A 201 5.48 -7.24 -3.33
CA GLU A 201 4.70 -8.34 -3.92
C GLU A 201 4.78 -9.63 -3.09
N GLN A 202 3.87 -10.56 -3.33
CA GLN A 202 3.83 -11.86 -2.65
C GLN A 202 5.03 -12.67 -3.13
N LEU A 203 5.84 -13.20 -2.21
CA LEU A 203 6.89 -14.15 -2.60
C LEU A 203 6.21 -15.29 -3.38
N PRO A 204 6.78 -15.74 -4.51
CA PRO A 204 6.27 -16.90 -5.22
C PRO A 204 6.07 -18.04 -4.22
N ALA A 205 4.95 -18.76 -4.32
CA ALA A 205 4.83 -20.02 -3.60
C ALA A 205 6.05 -20.87 -3.98
N TYR A 206 6.73 -21.44 -2.98
CA TYR A 206 7.89 -22.29 -3.20
C TYR A 206 7.51 -23.39 -4.19
N GLU A 207 8.09 -23.33 -5.39
CA GLU A 207 8.01 -24.42 -6.33
C GLU A 207 9.14 -25.38 -5.95
N PRO A 208 8.82 -26.60 -5.47
CA PRO A 208 9.85 -27.56 -5.13
C PRO A 208 10.69 -27.84 -6.39
N PRO A 209 12.02 -28.01 -6.26
CA PRO A 209 12.85 -28.40 -7.37
C PRO A 209 12.29 -29.69 -8.00
N PRO A 210 12.30 -29.82 -9.34
CA PRO A 210 11.86 -31.04 -9.98
C PRO A 210 12.65 -32.22 -9.39
N PRO A 211 12.00 -33.36 -9.13
CA PRO A 211 12.68 -34.54 -8.60
C PRO A 211 13.88 -34.87 -9.48
N ALA A 212 15.01 -35.22 -8.85
CA ALA A 212 16.29 -35.49 -9.51
C ALA A 212 16.27 -36.67 -10.49
N ASP A 213 15.13 -37.35 -10.63
CA ASP A 213 14.91 -38.50 -11.51
C ASP A 213 14.03 -38.20 -12.73
N ALA A 214 13.88 -36.93 -13.12
CA ALA A 214 13.30 -36.59 -14.41
C ALA A 214 14.33 -36.84 -15.52
N GLU A 215 14.20 -37.99 -16.20
CA GLU A 215 14.93 -38.28 -17.45
C GLU A 215 14.78 -37.13 -18.45
N PRO A 216 15.82 -36.81 -19.25
CA PRO A 216 15.74 -35.73 -20.22
C PRO A 216 14.77 -36.11 -21.34
N ALA A 217 13.56 -35.54 -21.30
CA ALA A 217 12.65 -35.57 -22.43
C ALA A 217 13.27 -34.77 -23.59
N THR A 218 13.64 -35.48 -24.66
CA THR A 218 14.02 -34.89 -25.94
C THR A 218 12.89 -34.03 -26.50
N PRO A 219 13.19 -32.89 -27.14
CA PRO A 219 12.14 -32.06 -27.73
C PRO A 219 11.69 -32.68 -29.06
N ASP A 220 10.53 -33.34 -29.06
CA ASP A 220 9.94 -33.82 -30.31
C ASP A 220 9.08 -32.73 -30.94
N THR A 221 9.49 -32.29 -32.13
CA THR A 221 8.83 -31.29 -32.95
C THR A 221 7.86 -31.96 -33.92
N SER A 222 6.55 -31.90 -33.64
CA SER A 222 5.49 -32.12 -34.63
C SER A 222 4.17 -31.64 -34.04
N ARG A 223 3.67 -30.46 -34.40
CA ARG A 223 2.71 -30.23 -35.49
C ARG A 223 1.43 -31.08 -35.40
N ASP A 224 0.34 -30.33 -35.24
CA ASP A 224 -0.95 -30.48 -35.92
C ASP A 224 -2.15 -31.01 -35.12
N SER A 225 -3.26 -30.41 -35.50
CA SER A 225 -4.56 -30.25 -34.87
C SER A 225 -5.40 -31.53 -34.86
N GLY A 226 -6.33 -31.67 -33.91
CA GLY A 226 -7.37 -32.69 -34.06
C GLY A 226 -8.31 -32.87 -32.87
N LEU A 227 -9.55 -32.41 -33.01
CA LEU A 227 -10.70 -32.64 -32.13
C LEU A 227 -11.01 -34.14 -31.94
N GLY A 228 -11.54 -34.53 -30.78
CA GLY A 228 -12.17 -35.84 -30.59
C GLY A 228 -12.83 -36.00 -29.22
N MET A 229 -14.16 -35.91 -29.19
CA MET A 229 -15.03 -36.04 -28.02
C MET A 229 -15.48 -37.49 -27.83
N ASN A 230 -15.34 -38.04 -26.62
CA ASN A 230 -16.14 -39.17 -26.12
C ASN A 230 -15.90 -39.48 -24.63
N THR A 231 -16.84 -39.05 -23.78
CA THR A 231 -17.25 -39.62 -22.48
C THR A 231 -17.93 -41.00 -22.67
N PRO A 232 -18.29 -41.82 -21.63
CA PRO A 232 -18.17 -41.68 -20.16
C PRO A 232 -17.77 -42.97 -19.36
N GLU A 233 -17.74 -42.81 -18.03
CA GLU A 233 -18.21 -43.79 -16.99
C GLU A 233 -17.18 -44.75 -16.35
N GLY A 234 -16.93 -44.57 -15.03
CA GLY A 234 -16.14 -45.52 -14.24
C GLY A 234 -15.61 -45.10 -12.85
N ALA A 235 -16.43 -44.50 -11.97
CA ALA A 235 -16.30 -44.53 -10.49
C ALA A 235 -14.99 -43.98 -9.82
N PRO A 236 -14.92 -43.86 -8.47
CA PRO A 236 -14.70 -42.59 -7.77
C PRO A 236 -13.23 -42.27 -7.42
N ALA A 237 -12.93 -40.97 -7.33
CA ALA A 237 -11.65 -40.44 -6.86
C ALA A 237 -11.36 -40.81 -5.39
N PRO A 238 -10.16 -41.30 -5.05
CA PRO A 238 -9.73 -41.43 -3.66
C PRO A 238 -9.26 -40.07 -3.14
N LYS A 239 -9.71 -39.70 -1.93
CA LYS A 239 -9.18 -38.55 -1.18
C LYS A 239 -7.70 -38.80 -0.85
N PRO A 240 -6.78 -37.85 -1.07
CA PRO A 240 -5.43 -37.97 -0.53
C PRO A 240 -5.49 -37.84 1.00
N GLN A 241 -5.00 -38.86 1.70
CA GLN A 241 -4.81 -38.85 3.13
C GLN A 241 -3.65 -37.92 3.48
N ASP A 242 -3.86 -37.07 4.48
CA ASP A 242 -2.82 -36.31 5.17
C ASP A 242 -1.81 -37.30 5.78
N ASN A 243 -0.64 -37.43 5.16
CA ASN A 243 0.52 -38.01 5.82
C ASN A 243 1.70 -37.05 5.63
N TYR A 244 1.70 -35.98 6.43
CA TYR A 244 2.83 -35.08 6.56
C TYR A 244 3.80 -35.66 7.60
N GLU A 245 4.90 -36.25 7.14
CA GLU A 245 6.04 -36.57 7.99
C GLU A 245 6.98 -35.36 7.99
N PRO A 246 7.16 -34.66 9.12
CA PRO A 246 8.14 -33.59 9.19
C PRO A 246 9.55 -34.18 8.99
N PRO A 247 10.43 -33.53 8.20
CA PRO A 247 11.78 -34.01 7.98
C PRO A 247 12.52 -34.13 9.31
N SER A 248 13.04 -35.33 9.57
CA SER A 248 13.73 -35.68 10.82
C SER A 248 15.18 -35.18 10.87
N GLU A 249 15.70 -34.66 9.75
CA GLU A 249 17.09 -34.18 9.68
C GLU A 249 17.12 -32.65 9.67
N PRO A 250 17.91 -32.03 10.56
CA PRO A 250 18.11 -30.60 10.54
C PRO A 250 18.84 -30.19 9.24
N PRO A 251 18.60 -28.96 8.75
CA PRO A 251 19.18 -28.50 7.49
C PRO A 251 20.73 -28.60 7.51
N PRO A 252 21.35 -28.94 6.38
CA PRO A 252 22.80 -29.14 6.30
C PRO A 252 23.54 -27.88 6.81
N GLY A 253 24.42 -28.07 7.80
CA GLY A 253 25.14 -26.98 8.49
C GLY A 253 24.53 -26.53 9.83
N TYR A 254 23.34 -26.99 10.20
CA TYR A 254 22.68 -26.60 11.46
C TYR A 254 23.47 -27.03 12.72
N GLU A 255 24.11 -28.19 12.67
CA GLU A 255 24.93 -28.72 13.77
C GLU A 255 26.19 -27.87 14.02
N GLU A 256 26.75 -27.28 12.97
CA GLU A 256 27.93 -26.42 13.05
C GLU A 256 27.57 -25.06 13.67
N VAL A 257 26.39 -24.51 13.34
CA VAL A 257 25.89 -23.26 13.93
C VAL A 257 25.49 -23.45 15.40
N GLN A 258 24.87 -24.58 15.73
CA GLN A 258 24.53 -24.91 17.13
C GLN A 258 25.76 -25.13 18.00
N SER A 259 26.77 -25.84 17.49
CA SER A 259 27.99 -26.12 18.26
C SER A 259 28.78 -24.84 18.54
N GLN A 260 28.84 -23.89 17.59
CA GLN A 260 29.43 -22.57 17.81
C GLN A 260 28.65 -21.75 18.84
N SER A 261 27.32 -21.73 18.78
CA SER A 261 26.50 -20.99 19.75
C SER A 261 26.65 -21.52 21.19
N VAL A 262 26.79 -22.84 21.36
CA VAL A 262 27.00 -23.46 22.69
C VAL A 262 28.41 -23.19 23.22
N ALA A 263 29.42 -23.21 22.34
CA ALA A 263 30.80 -22.90 22.70
C ALA A 263 30.94 -21.43 23.17
N ASP A 264 30.34 -20.49 22.44
CA ASP A 264 30.38 -19.06 22.78
C ASP A 264 29.67 -18.75 24.11
N GLU A 265 28.53 -19.40 24.38
CA GLU A 265 27.78 -19.27 25.64
C GLU A 265 28.60 -19.81 26.83
N LEU A 266 29.31 -20.93 26.66
CA LEU A 266 30.15 -21.54 27.69
C LEU A 266 31.40 -20.69 27.98
N GLU A 267 32.06 -20.18 26.94
CA GLU A 267 33.21 -19.28 27.08
C GLU A 267 32.81 -17.97 27.77
N ARG A 268 31.64 -17.41 27.43
CA ARG A 268 31.09 -16.23 28.09
C ARG A 268 30.78 -16.48 29.57
N ARG A 269 30.33 -17.69 29.94
CA ARG A 269 30.12 -18.11 31.33
C ARG A 269 31.43 -18.33 32.10
N LEU A 270 32.46 -18.83 31.44
CA LEU A 270 33.80 -18.99 32.03
C LEU A 270 34.53 -17.66 32.22
N ARG A 271 34.13 -16.61 31.48
CA ARG A 271 34.81 -15.30 31.45
C ARG A 271 34.22 -14.22 32.37
N GLY A 272 33.22 -14.51 33.20
CA GLY A 272 32.66 -13.52 34.14
C GLY A 272 32.64 -13.97 35.60
N PRO A 273 32.72 -13.06 36.57
CA PRO A 273 33.73 -12.02 36.81
C PRO A 273 34.70 -12.47 37.93
N GLN A 274 36.01 -12.17 37.81
CA GLN A 274 36.85 -12.12 39.02
C GLN A 274 36.61 -10.76 39.70
N SER A 275 36.10 -10.84 40.94
CA SER A 275 36.09 -9.86 42.05
C SER A 275 36.14 -8.36 41.74
#